data_AF-A0A2R6FE26-F1
#
_entry.id   AF-A0A2R6FE26-F1
#
_cell.length_a   1.000
_cell.length_b   1.000
_cell.length_c   1.000
_cell.angle_alpha   90.00
_cell.angle_beta   90.00
_cell.angle_gamma   90.00
#
_symmetry.space_group_name_H-M   'P 1'
#
loop_
_entity.id
_entity.type
_entity.pdbx_description
1 polymer ?
#
loop_
_entity_poly.entity_id
_entity_poly.type
_entity_poly.pdbx_seq_one_letter_code
_entity_poly.pdbx_strand_id
1 'polypeptide(L)'
;MAPDAPAVNVTVGNETVASNVAFGNVSDYMSFTEGTHNVSVTTARGFELTLFEGNVSLESGTATTLYATGEVSTGADTSFEPVTLQDDAFT
;
A
#
# COMPACT_ATOMS: atom_id res chain seq x y z
N MET A 1 0.25 3.05 11.81
CA MET A 1 0.21 1.59 11.61
C MET A 1 -1.24 1.14 11.73
N ALA A 2 -1.67 0.12 10.98
CA ALA A 2 -3.07 -0.34 10.92
C ALA A 2 -3.22 -1.80 11.43
N PRO A 3 -3.23 -2.04 12.76
CA PRO A 3 -3.28 -3.40 13.33
C PRO A 3 -4.64 -4.11 13.20
N ASP A 4 -5.73 -3.36 13.02
CA ASP A 4 -7.08 -3.89 12.85
C ASP A 4 -7.41 -4.21 11.38
N ALA A 5 -6.57 -3.77 10.44
CA ALA A 5 -6.75 -4.06 9.03
C ALA A 5 -6.60 -5.58 8.77
N PRO A 6 -7.53 -6.21 8.03
CA PRO A 6 -7.33 -7.54 7.49
C PRO A 6 -6.07 -7.60 6.62
N ALA A 7 -5.62 -8.81 6.28
CA ALA A 7 -4.58 -8.96 5.26
C ALA A 7 -5.03 -8.26 3.95
N VAL A 8 -4.11 -7.54 3.30
CA VAL A 8 -4.41 -6.74 2.12
C VAL A 8 -3.69 -7.23 0.86
N ASN A 9 -4.25 -6.91 -0.29
CA ASN A 9 -3.58 -6.93 -1.58
C ASN A 9 -3.25 -5.49 -1.98
N VAL A 10 -2.11 -5.29 -2.64
CA VAL A 10 -1.68 -4.01 -3.18
C VAL A 10 -1.51 -4.17 -4.68
N THR A 11 -2.14 -3.28 -5.43
CA THR A 11 -1.98 -3.19 -6.88
C THR A 11 -1.38 -1.84 -7.26
N VAL A 12 -0.55 -1.86 -8.30
CA VAL A 12 0.08 -0.68 -8.91
C VAL A 12 -0.21 -0.75 -10.41
N GLY A 13 -0.99 0.21 -10.92
CA GLY A 13 -1.60 0.16 -12.23
C GLY A 13 -2.50 -1.08 -12.36
N ASN A 14 -2.10 -2.02 -13.22
CA ASN A 14 -2.82 -3.27 -13.45
C ASN A 14 -2.11 -4.50 -12.82
N GLU A 15 -1.03 -4.29 -12.07
CA GLU A 15 -0.20 -5.36 -11.52
C GLU A 15 -0.42 -5.51 -10.01
N THR A 16 -0.61 -6.74 -9.53
CA THR A 16 -0.63 -7.03 -8.08
C THR A 16 0.80 -7.21 -7.61
N VAL A 17 1.29 -6.28 -6.79
CA VAL A 17 2.69 -6.23 -6.33
C VAL A 17 2.88 -6.90 -4.98
N ALA A 18 1.83 -6.93 -4.18
CA ALA A 18 1.83 -7.62 -2.90
C ALA A 18 0.46 -8.25 -2.67
N SER A 19 0.44 -9.46 -2.15
CA SER A 19 -0.82 -10.18 -1.89
C SER A 19 -0.82 -10.81 -0.51
N ASN A 20 -1.97 -10.76 0.14
CA ASN A 20 -2.19 -11.29 1.48
C ASN A 20 -1.16 -10.79 2.52
N VAL A 21 -0.82 -9.50 2.45
CA VAL A 21 0.10 -8.84 3.40
C VAL A 21 -0.64 -8.61 4.72
N ALA A 22 -0.29 -9.37 5.75
CA ALA A 22 -0.83 -9.20 7.09
C ALA A 22 -0.13 -8.07 7.86
N PHE A 23 -0.79 -7.53 8.88
CA PHE A 23 -0.17 -6.57 9.79
C PHE A 23 1.19 -7.07 10.32
N GLY A 24 2.19 -6.18 10.31
CA GLY A 24 3.55 -6.49 10.74
C GLY A 24 4.39 -7.27 9.73
N ASN A 25 3.85 -7.64 8.57
CA ASN A 25 4.63 -8.17 7.45
C ASN A 25 5.04 -7.02 6.52
N VAL A 26 6.15 -7.22 5.82
CA VAL A 26 6.69 -6.31 4.81
C VAL A 26 6.87 -7.12 3.54
N SER A 27 6.47 -6.57 2.40
CA SER A 27 6.72 -7.19 1.09
C SER A 27 8.14 -6.88 0.62
N ASP A 28 8.64 -7.66 -0.34
CA ASP A 28 9.87 -7.29 -1.05
C ASP A 28 9.67 -6.01 -1.87
N TYR A 29 10.78 -5.30 -2.14
CA TYR A 29 10.78 -4.19 -3.10
C TYR A 29 10.68 -4.71 -4.52
N MET A 30 9.99 -3.94 -5.38
CA MET A 30 9.86 -4.23 -6.80
C MET A 30 10.23 -3.00 -7.62
N SER A 31 10.79 -3.23 -8.81
CA SER A 31 11.18 -2.17 -9.73
C SER A 31 10.02 -1.74 -10.61
N PHE A 32 9.79 -0.44 -10.70
CA PHE A 32 8.78 0.17 -11.55
C PHE A 32 9.40 1.21 -12.47
N THR A 33 8.77 1.44 -13.62
CA THR A 33 9.08 2.60 -14.45
C THR A 33 8.70 3.87 -13.70
N GLU A 34 9.52 4.92 -13.79
CA GLU A 34 9.18 6.22 -13.24
C GLU A 34 7.86 6.76 -13.82
N GLY A 35 7.17 7.58 -13.03
CA GLY A 35 5.89 8.18 -13.40
C GLY A 35 4.80 7.98 -12.34
N THR A 36 3.60 8.44 -12.67
CA THR A 36 2.44 8.34 -11.78
C THR A 36 1.70 7.03 -12.03
N HIS A 37 1.54 6.24 -10.97
CA HIS A 37 0.83 4.97 -10.99
C HIS A 37 -0.42 5.06 -10.11
N ASN A 38 -1.51 4.43 -10.56
CA ASN A 38 -2.67 4.23 -9.71
C ASN A 38 -2.37 3.10 -8.72
N VAL A 39 -2.50 3.35 -7.43
CA VAL A 39 -2.29 2.38 -6.36
C VAL A 39 -3.63 2.08 -5.72
N SER A 40 -3.96 0.80 -5.59
CA SER A 40 -5.14 0.35 -4.86
C SER A 40 -4.72 -0.63 -3.76
N VAL A 41 -5.39 -0.51 -2.61
CA VAL A 41 -5.23 -1.42 -1.48
C VAL A 41 -6.60 -2.03 -1.18
N THR A 42 -6.70 -3.35 -1.30
CA THR A 42 -7.94 -4.08 -1.09
C THR A 42 -7.79 -5.17 -0.05
N THR A 43 -8.88 -5.61 0.57
CA THR A 43 -8.86 -6.76 1.46
C THR A 43 -8.53 -8.05 0.69
N ALA A 44 -7.58 -8.84 1.18
CA ALA A 44 -7.15 -10.08 0.53
C ALA A 44 -8.09 -11.27 0.76
N ARG A 45 -8.97 -11.18 1.76
CA ARG A 45 -9.91 -12.25 2.14
C ARG A 45 -11.26 -11.67 2.55
N GLY A 46 -12.31 -12.44 2.33
CA GLY A 46 -13.68 -12.05 2.63
C GLY A 46 -14.32 -11.26 1.49
N PHE A 47 -15.15 -10.28 1.83
CA PHE A 47 -15.64 -9.32 0.85
C PHE A 47 -14.49 -8.43 0.41
N GLU A 48 -14.31 -8.29 -0.91
CA GLU A 48 -13.33 -7.38 -1.47
C GLU A 48 -13.78 -5.95 -1.20
N LEU A 49 -13.05 -5.26 -0.33
CA LEU A 49 -13.26 -3.88 0.05
C LEU A 49 -12.04 -3.09 -0.38
N THR A 50 -12.26 -2.03 -1.14
CA THR A 50 -11.23 -1.04 -1.45
C THR A 50 -11.02 -0.16 -0.23
N LEU A 51 -9.86 -0.30 0.41
CA LEU A 51 -9.46 0.49 1.57
C LEU A 51 -8.81 1.81 1.13
N PHE A 52 -8.16 1.80 -0.03
CA PHE A 52 -7.54 2.96 -0.64
C PHE A 52 -7.48 2.81 -2.15
N GLU A 53 -7.66 3.93 -2.86
CA GLU A 53 -7.35 4.06 -4.28
C GLU A 53 -6.86 5.48 -4.54
N GLY A 54 -5.68 5.62 -5.15
CA GLY A 54 -5.07 6.93 -5.35
C GLY A 54 -3.86 6.89 -6.28
N ASN A 55 -3.38 8.06 -6.67
CA ASN A 55 -2.21 8.17 -7.54
C ASN A 55 -0.94 8.37 -6.73
N VAL A 56 0.10 7.58 -6.99
CA VAL A 56 1.43 7.68 -6.39
C VAL A 56 2.44 7.94 -7.50
N SER A 57 3.24 8.99 -7.34
CA SER A 57 4.34 9.29 -8.25
C SER A 57 5.61 8.57 -7.79
N LEU A 58 6.20 7.80 -8.69
CA LEU A 58 7.47 7.10 -8.49
C LEU A 58 8.55 7.82 -9.29
N GLU A 59 9.67 8.12 -8.64
CA GLU A 59 10.82 8.77 -9.27
C GLU A 59 11.89 7.74 -9.59
N SER A 60 12.64 7.95 -10.67
CA SER A 60 13.82 7.12 -10.95
C SER A 60 14.88 7.33 -9.86
N GLY A 61 15.58 6.26 -9.50
CA GLY A 61 16.67 6.32 -8.55
C GLY A 61 16.25 6.27 -7.08
N THR A 62 14.97 6.07 -6.76
CA THR A 62 14.46 6.12 -5.38
C THR A 62 13.71 4.83 -5.04
N ALA A 63 13.66 4.49 -3.75
CA ALA A 63 12.84 3.41 -3.23
C ALA A 63 11.66 4.02 -2.46
N THR A 64 10.45 3.85 -2.98
CA THR A 64 9.25 4.30 -2.26
C THR A 64 8.67 3.14 -1.46
N THR A 65 8.51 3.34 -0.15
CA THR A 65 7.83 2.41 0.74
C THR A 65 6.43 2.92 1.06
N LEU A 66 5.42 2.07 0.94
CA LEU A 66 4.04 2.41 1.24
C LEU A 66 3.63 1.76 2.57
N TYR A 67 3.32 2.57 3.57
CA TYR A 67 2.98 2.14 4.93
C TYR A 67 1.50 2.33 5.20
N ALA A 68 0.79 1.23 5.50
CA ALA A 68 -0.61 1.28 5.89
C ALA A 68 -0.79 1.86 7.30
N THR A 69 -1.60 2.90 7.43
CA THR A 69 -1.94 3.56 8.69
C THR A 69 -3.44 3.75 8.86
N GLY A 70 -3.89 4.14 10.06
CA GLY A 70 -5.30 4.27 10.38
C GLY A 70 -6.01 2.94 10.64
N GLU A 71 -7.34 2.98 10.66
CA GLU A 71 -8.22 1.88 11.03
C GLU A 71 -9.25 1.62 9.93
N VAL A 72 -9.64 0.36 9.76
CA VAL A 72 -10.63 -0.07 8.73
C VAL A 72 -12.05 -0.09 9.29
N SER A 73 -12.17 -0.15 10.61
CA SER A 73 -13.43 -0.33 11.32
C SER A 73 -14.39 0.86 11.16
N THR A 74 -15.70 0.58 11.06
CA THR A 74 -16.72 1.64 10.98
C THR A 74 -16.78 2.45 12.28
N GLY A 75 -16.60 3.77 12.19
CA GLY A 75 -16.60 4.66 13.36
C GLY A 75 -15.22 4.87 13.99
N ALA A 76 -14.14 4.51 13.28
CA ALA A 76 -12.77 4.78 13.69
C ALA A 76 -12.48 6.28 13.91
N ASP A 77 -11.58 6.57 14.85
CA ASP A 77 -11.07 7.92 15.08
C ASP A 77 -10.10 8.35 13.96
N THR A 78 -9.41 7.39 13.33
CA THR A 78 -8.51 7.62 12.19
C THR A 78 -8.83 6.66 11.05
N SER A 79 -9.29 7.19 9.91
CA SER A 79 -9.56 6.37 8.72
C SER A 79 -8.29 5.72 8.19
N PHE A 80 -8.42 4.54 7.60
CA PHE A 80 -7.35 3.89 6.86
C PHE A 80 -6.78 4.82 5.78
N GLU A 81 -5.47 5.03 5.82
CA GLU A 81 -4.74 5.84 4.84
C GLU A 81 -3.31 5.29 4.70
N PRO A 82 -2.86 4.96 3.47
CA PRO A 82 -1.47 4.66 3.21
C PRO A 82 -0.62 5.94 3.16
N VAL A 83 0.55 5.87 3.78
CA VAL A 83 1.55 6.94 3.75
C VAL A 83 2.75 6.45 2.96
N THR A 84 3.28 7.28 2.07
CA THR A 84 4.53 6.98 1.35
C THR A 84 5.72 7.52 2.12
N LEU A 85 6.78 6.72 2.18
CA LEU A 85 8.09 7.11 2.67
C LEU A 85 9.10 6.86 1.54
N GLN A 86 9.78 7.92 1.14
CA GLN A 86 10.85 7.85 0.16
C GLN A 86 12.15 7.49 0.88
N ASP A 87 12.82 6.47 0.37
CA ASP A 87 14.14 6.03 0.80
C ASP A 87 15.10 6.13 -0.40
N ASP A 88 16.36 6.39 -0.10
CA ASP A 88 17.41 6.52 -1.10
C ASP A 88 17.91 5.12 -1.47
N ALA A 89 17.52 4.62 -2.65
CA ALA A 89 17.83 3.26 -3.10
C ALA A 89 19.33 2.98 -3.38
N PHE A 90 20.21 3.97 -3.22
CA PHE A 90 21.60 3.95 -3.72
C PHE A 90 22.69 4.29 -2.67
N THR A 91 22.45 4.11 -1.37
CA THR A 91 23.53 4.12 -0.37
C THR A 91 24.14 2.73 -0.17
#